data_AF-A0A947Y0F8-F1
#
_entry.id   AF-A0A947Y0F8-F1
#
_cell.length_a   1.000
_cell.length_b   1.000
_cell.length_c   1.000
_cell.angle_alpha   90.00
_cell.angle_beta   90.00
_cell.angle_gamma   90.00
#
_symmetry.space_group_name_H-M   'P 1'
#
loop_
_entity.id
_entity.type
_entity.pdbx_description
1 polymer ?
#
loop_
_entity_poly.entity_id
_entity_poly.type
_entity_poly.pdbx_seq_one_letter_code
_entity_poly.pdbx_strand_id
1 'polypeptide(L)' 'MAKKVMLEKHKDVARIDQEDKRTHGWYVRVRFQGTTHSKFFSDGKCGGRYSSLLAALTWRDTMEKKLGKVRTDKHLV' A
#
# COMPACT_ATOMS: atom_id res chain seq x y z
N MET A 1 -0.97 -25.18 -16.68
CA MET A 1 -1.53 -24.08 -15.87
C MET A 1 -0.41 -23.46 -15.02
N ALA A 2 0.52 -22.73 -15.64
CA ALA A 2 1.61 -22.11 -14.90
C ALA A 2 1.11 -20.84 -14.22
N LYS A 3 0.93 -20.87 -12.89
CA LYS A 3 0.77 -19.66 -12.08
C LYS A 3 2.05 -18.85 -12.25
N LYS A 4 2.00 -17.89 -13.17
CA LYS A 4 3.02 -16.86 -13.32
C LYS A 4 3.14 -16.18 -11.96
N VAL A 5 4.25 -16.43 -11.28
CA VAL A 5 4.69 -15.68 -10.10
C VAL A 5 5.08 -14.30 -10.62
N MET A 6 4.07 -13.51 -11.00
CA MET A 6 4.26 -12.10 -11.23
C MET A 6 4.54 -11.55 -9.85
N LEU A 7 5.79 -11.17 -9.63
CA LEU A 7 6.27 -10.26 -8.59
C LEU A 7 5.07 -9.61 -7.92
N GLU A 8 4.73 -10.02 -6.70
CA GLU A 8 3.57 -9.54 -5.95
C GLU A 8 3.73 -8.03 -5.74
N LYS A 9 3.46 -7.26 -6.79
CA LYS A 9 3.34 -5.82 -6.79
C LYS A 9 2.15 -5.61 -5.91
N HIS A 10 2.42 -5.33 -4.64
CA HIS A 10 1.42 -4.99 -3.68
C HIS A 10 0.63 -3.83 -4.28
N LYS A 11 -0.55 -4.14 -4.81
CA LYS A 11 -1.38 -3.15 -5.48
C LYS A 11 -1.58 -2.00 -4.51
N ASP A 12 -1.32 -0.82 -5.07
CA ASP A 12 -1.43 0.46 -4.40
C ASP A 12 -0.44 0.73 -3.24
N VAL A 13 0.63 -0.04 -3.09
CA VAL A 13 1.72 0.27 -2.15
C VAL A 13 2.99 0.61 -2.95
N ALA A 14 3.46 1.84 -2.83
CA ALA A 14 4.66 2.34 -3.49
C ALA A 14 5.70 2.76 -2.45
N ARG A 15 6.98 2.48 -2.73
CA ARG A 15 8.08 2.97 -1.93
C ARG A 15 8.43 4.38 -2.39
N ILE A 16 8.48 5.33 -1.45
CA ILE A 16 9.04 6.67 -1.70
C ILE A 16 10.40 6.71 -1.01
N ASP A 17 11.42 6.92 -1.83
CA ASP A 17 12.79 7.11 -1.39
C ASP A 17 13.23 8.46 -1.97
N GLN A 18 13.16 9.51 -1.16
CA GLN A 18 13.67 10.82 -1.53
C GLN A 18 14.99 11.04 -0.81
N GLU A 19 16.08 10.67 -1.49
CA GLU A 19 17.47 10.82 -1.02
C GLU A 19 17.80 12.26 -0.63
N ASP A 20 17.38 13.23 -1.44
CA ASP A 20 17.60 14.67 -1.24
C ASP A 20 16.97 15.20 0.05
N LYS A 21 15.81 14.65 0.42
CA LYS A 21 15.04 15.05 1.60
C LYS A 21 15.21 14.10 2.78
N ARG A 22 16.09 13.09 2.68
CA ARG A 22 16.24 11.98 3.64
C ARG A 22 14.90 11.38 4.07
N THR A 23 13.91 11.43 3.18
CA THR A 23 12.53 11.07 3.48
C THR A 23 12.25 9.74 2.82
N HIS A 24 12.27 8.73 3.68
CA HIS A 24 12.11 7.33 3.33
C HIS A 24 10.76 6.87 3.87
N GLY A 25 9.90 6.30 3.03
CA GLY A 25 8.60 5.84 3.49
C GLY A 25 7.81 5.05 2.47
N TRP A 26 6.67 4.53 2.90
CA TRP A 26 5.74 3.78 2.08
C TRP A 26 4.47 4.60 1.86
N TYR A 27 4.12 4.76 0.59
CA TYR A 27 2.88 5.39 0.17
C TYR A 27 1.87 4.32 -0.17
N VAL A 28 0.70 4.39 0.46
CA VAL A 28 -0.40 3.47 0.20
C VAL A 28 -1.57 4.25 -0.35
N ARG A 29 -2.23 3.68 -1.35
CA ARG A 29 -3.47 4.19 -1.92
C ARG A 29 -4.53 3.09 -1.88
N VAL A 30 -5.80 3.46 -1.80
CA VAL A 30 -6.93 2.54 -1.95
C VAL A 30 -7.97 3.30 -2.74
N ARG A 31 -8.29 2.81 -3.92
CA ARG A 31 -9.35 3.36 -4.77
C ARG A 31 -10.58 2.46 -4.68
N PHE A 32 -11.72 3.00 -4.29
CA PHE A 32 -12.96 2.25 -4.21
C PHE A 32 -14.18 3.13 -4.43
N GLN A 33 -15.11 2.69 -5.29
CA GLN A 33 -16.36 3.41 -5.60
C GLN A 33 -16.15 4.92 -5.85
N GLY A 34 -15.19 5.27 -6.70
CA GLY A 34 -14.86 6.67 -7.01
C GLY A 34 -14.09 7.43 -5.93
N THR A 35 -13.92 6.86 -4.74
CA THR A 35 -13.17 7.48 -3.63
C THR A 35 -11.72 6.99 -3.62
N THR A 36 -10.78 7.92 -3.50
CA THR A 36 -9.35 7.61 -3.35
C THR A 36 -8.89 7.96 -1.93
N HIS A 37 -8.54 6.95 -1.15
CA HIS A 37 -7.86 7.15 0.12
C HIS A 37 -6.37 6.93 -0.07
N SER A 38 -5.54 7.82 0.43
CA SER A 38 -4.10 7.63 0.41
C SER A 38 -3.46 8.02 1.73
N LYS A 39 -2.37 7.34 2.07
CA LYS A 39 -1.63 7.59 3.30
C LYS A 39 -0.14 7.32 3.11
N PHE A 40 0.68 8.14 3.74
CA PHE A 40 2.12 8.01 3.73
C PHE A 40 2.64 7.58 5.11
N PHE A 41 3.52 6.59 5.12
CA PHE A 41 4.16 6.02 6.31
C PHE A 41 5.67 6.21 6.22
N SER A 42 6.21 7.21 6.92
CA SER A 42 7.65 7.46 6.97
C SER A 42 8.38 6.46 7.87
N ASP A 43 9.55 5.99 7.45
CA ASP A 43 10.39 5.07 8.21
C ASP A 43 10.87 5.63 9.54
N GLY A 44 11.22 6.91 9.58
CA GLY A 44 11.61 7.56 10.83
C GLY A 44 10.49 7.55 11.88
N LYS A 45 9.22 7.61 11.45
CA LYS A 45 8.07 7.66 12.36
C LYS A 45 7.55 6.27 12.74
N CYS A 46 7.67 5.28 11.85
CA CYS A 46 7.22 3.91 12.08
C CYS A 46 8.32 2.99 12.65
N GLY A 47 9.54 3.48 12.87
CA GLY A 47 10.63 2.71 13.47
C GLY A 47 11.38 1.82 12.48
N GLY A 48 11.41 2.19 11.20
CA GLY A 48 12.20 1.55 10.16
C GLY A 48 11.41 0.92 9.02
N ARG A 49 12.15 0.43 8.02
CA ARG A 49 11.63 -0.04 6.72
C ARG A 49 10.52 -1.08 6.82
N TYR A 50 10.71 -2.07 7.70
CA TYR A 50 9.80 -3.20 7.82
C TYR A 50 8.52 -2.82 8.57
N SER A 51 8.64 -2.08 9.67
CA SER A 51 7.51 -1.59 10.46
C SER A 51 6.61 -0.66 9.64
N SER A 52 7.20 0.22 8.82
CA SER A 52 6.43 1.07 7.91
C SER A 52 5.70 0.27 6.84
N LEU A 53 6.33 -0.79 6.30
CA LEU A 53 5.68 -1.67 5.33
C LEU A 53 4.50 -2.39 5.99
N LEU A 54 4.68 -2.93 7.19
CA LEU A 54 3.62 -3.60 7.94
C LEU A 54 2.46 -2.63 8.23
N ALA A 55 2.75 -1.42 8.68
CA ALA A 55 1.74 -0.39 8.94
C ALA A 55 0.97 0.00 7.66
N ALA A 56 1.68 0.12 6.53
CA ALA A 56 1.10 0.34 5.22
C ALA A 56 0.13 -0.78 4.81
N LEU A 57 0.53 -2.04 4.98
CA LEU A 57 -0.29 -3.20 4.66
C LEU A 57 -1.53 -3.31 5.55
N THR A 58 -1.35 -3.16 6.86
CA THR A 58 -2.44 -3.20 7.85
C THR A 58 -3.44 -2.07 7.59
N TRP A 59 -2.96 -0.87 7.27
CA TRP A 59 -3.84 0.25 6.93
C TRP A 59 -4.65 -0.03 5.67
N ARG A 60 -4.03 -0.58 4.63
CA ARG A 60 -4.75 -1.00 3.42
C ARG A 60 -5.86 -2.00 3.76
N ASP A 61 -5.53 -3.08 4.47
CA ASP A 61 -6.51 -4.12 4.84
C ASP A 61 -7.67 -3.56 5.66
N THR A 62 -7.36 -2.69 6.63
CA THR A 62 -8.36 -2.02 7.46
C THR A 62 -9.27 -1.12 6.63
N MET A 63 -8.72 -0.38 5.67
CA MET A 63 -9.50 0.46 4.75
C MET A 63 -10.37 -0.38 3.81
N GLU A 64 -9.82 -1.47 3.25
CA GLU A 64 -10.58 -2.41 2.41
C GLU A 64 -11.77 -3.00 3.19
N LYS A 65 -11.54 -3.45 4.44
CA LYS A 65 -12.59 -3.93 5.34
C LYS A 65 -13.63 -2.86 5.67
N LYS A 66 -13.19 -1.65 6.02
CA LYS A 66 -14.08 -0.53 6.35
C LYS A 66 -14.98 -0.14 5.18
N LEU A 67 -14.43 -0.22 3.97
CA LEU A 67 -15.16 0.06 2.74
C LEU A 67 -16.04 -1.11 2.30
N GLY A 68 -15.97 -2.28 2.95
CA GLY A 68 -16.71 -3.48 2.55
C GLY A 68 -16.23 -4.06 1.21
N LYS A 69 -15.02 -3.72 0.79
CA LYS A 69 -14.46 -4.18 -0.48
C LYS A 69 -13.95 -5.62 -0.31
N VAL A 70 -14.66 -6.60 -0.87
CA VAL A 70 -14.10 -7.96 -1.01
C VAL A 70 -12.89 -7.84 -1.92
N ARG A 71 -11.71 -8.13 -1.37
CA ARG A 71 -10.43 -7.98 -2.04
C ARG A 71 -10.40 -8.84 -3.30
N THR A 72 -10.74 -8.20 -4.40
CA THR A 72 -10.71 -8.81 -5.72
C THR A 72 -9.46 -8.25 -6.38
N ASP A 73 -8.48 -9.10 -6.69
CA ASP A 73 -7.28 -8.71 -7.44
C ASP A 73 -7.61 -8.18 -8.85
N LYS A 74 -8.87 -8.22 -9.28
CA LYS A 74 -9.30 -7.71 -10.57
C LYS A 74 -9.31 -6.17 -10.54
N HIS A 75 -8.51 -5.58 -11.43
CA HIS A 75 -8.64 -4.19 -11.82
C HIS A 75 -9.99 -4.05 -12.53
N LEU A 76 -11.06 -3.77 -11.78
CA LEU A 76 -12.33 -3.38 -12.37
C LEU A 76 -12.16 -1.94 -12.82
N VAL A 77 -11.87 -1.78 -14.11
CA VAL A 77 -11.86 -0.50 -14.83
C VAL A 77 -13.30 -0.03 -15.04
#